data_AF-A0A101WKY0-F1
#
_entry.id   AF-A0A101WKY0-F1
#
_cell.length_a   1.000
_cell.length_b   1.000
_cell.length_c   1.000
_cell.angle_alpha   90.00
_cell.angle_beta   90.00
_cell.angle_gamma   90.00
#
_symmetry.space_group_name_H-M   'P 1'
#
loop_
_entity.id
_entity.type
_entity.pdbx_description
1 polymer ?
#
loop_
_entity_poly.entity_id
_entity_poly.type
_entity_poly.pdbx_seq_one_letter_code
_entity_poly.pdbx_strand_id
1 'polypeptide(L)'
;MTIEKDDRAMPDNQYKESFDLLFDQVEDYLFIVDETGKIIRLNKATLEKLDYSREEIENKNVEILYPLTRGGEVQEIIKGMLEGDITKYLIPFCTNSESRYL
;
A
#
# COMPACT_ATOMS: atom_id res chain seq x y z
N MET A 1 26.81 -8.03 -37.02
CA MET A 1 26.29 -6.94 -36.18
C MET A 1 26.14 -7.50 -34.79
N THR A 2 27.15 -7.29 -33.94
CA THR A 2 27.16 -7.79 -32.56
C THR A 2 26.24 -6.89 -31.76
N ILE A 3 25.16 -7.44 -31.20
CA ILE A 3 24.37 -6.72 -30.20
C ILE A 3 25.23 -6.74 -28.94
N GLU A 4 25.88 -5.62 -28.65
CA GLU A 4 26.52 -5.38 -27.37
C GLU A 4 25.43 -5.50 -26.30
N LYS A 5 25.59 -6.47 -25.39
CA LYS A 5 24.78 -6.52 -24.17
C LYS A 5 25.11 -5.26 -23.39
N ASP A 6 24.11 -4.39 -23.23
CA ASP A 6 24.22 -3.18 -22.42
C ASP A 6 24.32 -3.60 -20.94
N ASP A 7 25.55 -3.79 -20.45
CA ASP A 7 25.88 -4.13 -19.05
C ASP A 7 25.68 -2.92 -18.10
N ARG A 8 24.65 -2.11 -18.31
CA ARG A 8 24.22 -1.07 -17.37
C ARG A 8 23.27 -1.67 -16.34
N ALA A 9 23.80 -2.48 -15.43
CA ALA A 9 23.12 -2.71 -14.17
C ALA A 9 23.03 -1.37 -13.43
N MET A 10 21.83 -0.78 -13.30
CA MET A 10 21.69 0.41 -12.44
C MET A 10 22.11 0.01 -11.02
N PRO A 11 22.86 0.84 -10.29
CA PRO A 11 23.23 0.54 -8.92
C PRO A 11 21.97 0.46 -8.04
N ASP A 12 21.95 -0.45 -7.06
CA ASP A 12 20.79 -0.71 -6.17
C ASP A 12 20.19 0.56 -5.55
N ASN A 13 21.02 1.57 -5.24
CA ASN A 13 20.56 2.85 -4.70
C ASN A 13 19.71 3.66 -5.69
N GLN A 14 20.06 3.63 -6.99
CA GLN A 14 19.28 4.31 -8.03
C GLN A 14 17.92 3.64 -8.25
N TYR A 15 17.86 2.30 -8.15
CA TYR A 15 16.58 1.58 -8.22
C TYR A 15 15.67 1.94 -7.06
N LYS A 16 16.21 2.00 -5.84
CA LYS A 16 15.45 2.39 -4.67
C LYS A 16 14.92 3.82 -4.77
N GLU A 17 15.77 4.78 -5.12
CA GLU A 17 15.34 6.17 -5.30
C GLU A 17 14.28 6.33 -6.39
N SER A 18 14.46 5.65 -7.53
CA SER A 18 13.48 5.67 -8.61
C SER A 18 12.16 5.05 -8.19
N PHE A 19 12.20 3.92 -7.48
CA PHE A 19 11.01 3.28 -6.92
C PHE A 19 10.31 4.20 -5.92
N ASP A 20 11.05 4.83 -5.00
CA ASP A 20 10.51 5.73 -4.00
C ASP A 20 9.79 6.92 -4.64
N LEU A 21 10.43 7.54 -5.63
CA LEU A 21 9.85 8.64 -6.40
C LEU A 21 8.57 8.22 -7.13
N LEU A 22 8.61 7.11 -7.86
CA LEU A 22 7.45 6.64 -8.62
C LEU A 22 6.29 6.24 -7.70
N PHE A 23 6.60 5.53 -6.61
CA PHE A 23 5.62 5.07 -5.64
C PHE A 23 4.91 6.25 -4.96
N ASP A 24 5.64 7.32 -4.61
CA ASP A 24 5.08 8.52 -3.97
C ASP A 24 4.45 9.52 -4.96
N GLN A 25 4.72 9.42 -6.26
CA GLN A 25 4.07 10.24 -7.28
C GLN A 25 2.67 9.74 -7.68
N VAL A 26 2.34 8.48 -7.41
CA VAL A 26 0.99 7.96 -7.66
C VAL A 26 -0.01 8.67 -6.75
N GLU A 27 -1.03 9.29 -7.33
CA GLU A 27 -2.06 10.02 -6.57
C GLU A 27 -3.12 9.09 -5.96
N ASP A 28 -3.22 7.84 -6.41
CA ASP A 28 -4.10 6.83 -5.82
C ASP A 28 -3.57 6.29 -4.49
N TYR A 29 -4.45 5.64 -3.72
CA TYR A 29 -4.08 4.93 -2.51
C TYR A 29 -3.23 3.71 -2.85
N LEU A 30 -2.00 3.68 -2.35
CA LEU A 30 -1.05 2.60 -2.61
C LEU A 30 -0.36 2.17 -1.32
N PHE A 31 -0.42 0.87 -1.07
CA PHE A 31 0.23 0.23 0.06
C PHE A 31 0.77 -1.15 -0.30
N ILE A 32 1.79 -1.56 0.44
CA ILE A 32 2.41 -2.88 0.37
C ILE A 32 2.27 -3.48 1.76
N VAL A 33 1.79 -4.73 1.81
CA VAL A 33 1.63 -5.51 3.05
C VAL A 33 2.45 -6.79 2.98
N ASP A 34 2.76 -7.36 4.14
CA ASP A 34 3.29 -8.72 4.25
C ASP A 34 2.17 -9.77 4.17
N GLU A 35 2.55 -11.04 4.25
CA GLU A 35 1.63 -12.20 4.23
C GLU A 35 0.63 -12.26 5.40
N THR A 36 0.81 -11.42 6.42
CA THR A 36 -0.10 -11.29 7.56
C THR A 36 -1.01 -10.06 7.44
N GLY A 37 -0.88 -9.29 6.36
CA GLY A 37 -1.61 -8.04 6.16
C GLY A 37 -1.00 -6.84 6.89
N LYS A 38 0.19 -6.99 7.49
CA LYS A 38 0.90 -5.89 8.16
C LYS A 38 1.49 -4.96 7.11
N ILE A 39 1.30 -3.65 7.30
CA ILE A 39 1.77 -2.63 6.37
C ILE A 39 3.30 -2.59 6.39
N ILE A 40 3.90 -2.86 5.22
CA ILE A 40 5.33 -2.66 4.93
C ILE A 40 5.55 -1.22 4.47
N ARG A 41 4.64 -0.69 3.64
CA ARG A 41 4.78 0.64 3.04
C ARG A 41 3.44 1.26 2.64
N LEU A 42 3.36 2.58 2.75
CA LEU A 42 2.30 3.44 2.22
C LEU A 42 2.91 4.55 1.40
N ASN A 43 2.25 4.95 0.31
CA ASN A 43 2.69 6.10 -0.47
C ASN A 43 2.27 7.40 0.22
N LYS A 44 2.88 8.50 -0.23
CA LYS A 44 2.54 9.86 0.23
C LYS A 44 1.04 10.15 0.14
N ALA A 45 0.40 9.82 -0.98
CA ALA A 45 -1.03 10.09 -1.18
C ALA A 45 -1.92 9.39 -0.15
N THR A 46 -1.58 8.16 0.26
CA THR A 46 -2.37 7.42 1.26
C THR A 46 -2.28 8.06 2.63
N LEU A 47 -1.07 8.43 3.07
CA LEU A 47 -0.87 9.11 4.36
C LEU A 47 -1.61 10.45 4.42
N GLU A 48 -1.49 11.26 3.37
CA GLU A 48 -2.10 12.59 3.32
C GLU A 48 -3.63 12.53 3.20
N LYS A 49 -4.16 11.68 2.32
CA LYS A 49 -5.61 11.63 2.03
C LYS A 49 -6.40 10.86 3.10
N LEU A 50 -5.77 9.89 3.78
CA LEU A 50 -6.38 9.16 4.89
C LEU A 50 -6.05 9.75 6.26
N ASP A 51 -5.31 10.86 6.32
CA ASP A 51 -5.05 11.63 7.55
C ASP A 51 -4.25 10.83 8.60
N TYR A 52 -3.30 10.00 8.15
CA TYR A 52 -2.40 9.24 9.01
C TYR A 52 -0.98 9.80 8.97
N SER A 53 -0.37 9.97 10.14
CA SER A 53 1.09 10.08 10.21
C SER A 53 1.75 8.71 9.99
N ARG A 54 3.01 8.73 9.58
CA ARG A 54 3.80 7.50 9.42
C ARG A 54 3.88 6.72 10.74
N GLU A 55 4.09 7.41 11.86
CA GLU A 55 4.27 6.82 13.18
C GLU A 55 3.00 6.10 13.68
N GLU A 56 1.81 6.62 13.36
CA GLU A 56 0.53 6.02 13.78
C GLU A 56 0.24 4.71 13.04
N ILE A 57 0.66 4.64 11.78
CA ILE A 57 0.31 3.53 10.89
C ILE A 57 1.44 2.50 10.75
N GLU A 58 2.65 2.84 11.16
CA GLU A 58 3.77 1.92 11.13
C GLU A 58 3.47 0.68 11.96
N ASN A 59 3.77 -0.49 11.39
CA ASN A 59 3.51 -1.80 11.98
C ASN A 59 2.03 -2.13 12.27
N LYS A 60 1.07 -1.35 11.77
CA LYS A 60 -0.36 -1.71 11.84
C LYS A 60 -0.75 -2.70 10.74
N ASN A 61 -1.84 -3.43 10.97
CA ASN A 61 -2.49 -4.20 9.92
C ASN A 61 -3.30 -3.25 9.02
N VAL A 62 -3.33 -3.54 7.72
CA VAL A 62 -4.03 -2.74 6.70
C VAL A 62 -5.54 -2.61 6.93
N GLU A 63 -6.14 -3.49 7.73
CA GLU A 63 -7.51 -3.38 8.23
C GLU A 63 -7.83 -2.02 8.86
N ILE A 64 -6.82 -1.35 9.44
CA ILE A 64 -6.99 -0.02 10.06
C ILE A 64 -7.47 1.05 9.09
N LEU A 65 -7.21 0.88 7.78
CA LEU A 65 -7.65 1.81 6.74
C LEU A 65 -9.14 1.69 6.42
N TYR A 66 -9.83 0.73 7.05
CA TYR A 66 -11.22 0.42 6.78
C TYR A 66 -12.09 0.58 8.04
N PRO A 67 -13.41 0.80 7.86
CA PRO A 67 -14.32 1.01 8.97
C PRO A 67 -14.39 -0.22 9.90
N LEU A 68 -14.21 -0.02 11.21
CA LEU A 68 -14.29 -1.07 12.23
C LEU A 68 -15.64 -1.80 12.25
N THR A 69 -16.72 -1.11 11.85
CA THR A 69 -18.07 -1.71 11.74
C THR A 69 -18.13 -2.87 10.74
N ARG A 70 -17.13 -2.99 9.85
CA ARG A 70 -17.01 -4.06 8.85
C ARG A 70 -15.77 -4.92 9.08
N GLY A 71 -15.14 -4.86 10.27
CA GLY A 71 -13.84 -5.51 10.53
C GLY A 71 -13.78 -6.99 10.14
N GLY A 72 -14.82 -7.78 10.49
CA GLY A 72 -14.87 -9.20 10.11
C GLY A 72 -15.00 -9.44 8.60
N GLU A 73 -15.73 -8.58 7.87
CA GLU A 73 -15.84 -8.65 6.41
C GLU A 73 -14.51 -8.28 5.74
N VAL A 74 -13.88 -7.20 6.22
CA VAL A 74 -12.58 -6.71 5.74
C VAL A 74 -11.49 -7.76 5.95
N GLN A 75 -11.47 -8.44 7.09
CA GLN A 75 -10.53 -9.52 7.40
C GLN A 75 -10.59 -10.66 6.37
N GLU A 76 -11.78 -11.17 6.10
CA GLU A 76 -11.96 -12.26 5.13
C GLU A 76 -11.56 -11.84 3.71
N ILE A 77 -11.83 -10.59 3.34
CA ILE A 77 -11.44 -10.05 2.04
C ILE A 77 -9.91 -9.93 1.92
N ILE A 78 -9.25 -9.35 2.92
CA ILE A 78 -7.79 -9.23 2.92
C ILE A 78 -7.15 -10.61 2.87
N LYS A 79 -7.66 -11.56 3.66
CA LYS A 79 -7.18 -12.94 3.61
C LYS A 79 -7.34 -13.54 2.21
N GLY A 80 -8.53 -13.43 1.60
CA GLY A 80 -8.75 -13.90 0.23
C GLY A 80 -7.88 -13.17 -0.81
N MET A 81 -7.51 -11.91 -0.57
CA MET A 81 -6.54 -11.19 -1.42
C MET A 81 -5.13 -11.76 -1.29
N LEU A 82 -4.68 -12.06 -0.07
CA LEU A 82 -3.37 -12.64 0.21
C LEU A 82 -3.24 -14.07 -0.30
N GLU A 83 -4.33 -14.84 -0.25
CA GLU A 83 -4.41 -16.20 -0.81
C GLU A 83 -4.53 -16.20 -2.35
N GLY A 84 -4.80 -15.03 -2.96
CA GLY A 84 -4.91 -14.84 -4.41
C GLY A 84 -6.30 -15.16 -4.98
N ASP A 85 -7.26 -15.51 -4.14
CA ASP A 85 -8.65 -15.80 -4.52
C ASP A 85 -9.44 -14.53 -4.85
N ILE A 86 -9.03 -13.39 -4.32
CA ILE A 86 -9.66 -12.08 -4.52
C ILE A 86 -8.63 -11.11 -5.11
N THR A 87 -8.96 -10.48 -6.23
CA THR A 87 -8.08 -9.47 -6.86
C THR A 87 -8.64 -8.06 -6.79
N LYS A 88 -9.93 -7.92 -6.46
CA LYS A 88 -10.59 -6.62 -6.37
C LYS A 88 -11.77 -6.68 -5.41
N TYR A 89 -11.89 -5.65 -4.58
CA TYR A 89 -13.06 -5.41 -3.76
C TYR A 89 -13.26 -3.91 -3.57
N LEU A 90 -14.51 -3.46 -3.43
CA LEU A 90 -14.87 -2.05 -3.33
C LEU A 90 -15.45 -1.77 -1.93
N ILE A 91 -14.56 -1.56 -0.96
CA ILE A 91 -14.93 -1.05 0.37
C ILE A 91 -14.35 0.37 0.49
N PRO A 92 -15.13 1.33 1.01
CA PRO A 92 -14.62 2.66 1.25
C PRO A 92 -13.53 2.66 2.33
N PHE A 93 -12.53 3.52 2.16
CA PHE A 93 -11.54 3.77 3.20
C PHE A 93 -12.11 4.68 4.29
N CYS A 94 -11.54 4.63 5.49
CA CYS A 94 -11.80 5.60 6.55
C CYS A 94 -10.55 6.41 6.86
N THR A 95 -10.74 7.69 7.20
CA THR A 95 -9.66 8.53 7.72
C THR A 95 -9.38 8.21 9.18
N ASN A 96 -8.16 8.48 9.66
CA ASN A 96 -7.76 8.29 11.06
C ASN A 96 -8.67 9.05 12.05
N SER A 97 -9.14 10.22 11.64
CA SER A 97 -10.06 11.07 12.40
C SER A 97 -11.51 10.55 12.45
N GLU A 98 -11.79 9.36 11.90
CA GLU A 98 -13.12 8.71 11.75
C GLU A 98 -14.21 9.63 11.15
N SER A 99 -13.81 10.73 10.52
CA SER A 99 -14.71 11.81 10.14
C SER A 99 -15.24 11.67 8.71
N ARG A 100 -14.67 10.77 7.89
CA ARG A 100 -15.03 10.62 6.47
C ARG A 100 -14.79 9.21 5.94
N TYR A 101 -15.77 8.72 5.18
CA TYR A 101 -15.63 7.55 4.31
C TYR A 101 -15.30 8.02 2.88
N LEU A 102 -14.33 7.39 2.24
CA LEU A 102 -13.81 7.74 0.92
C LEU A 102 -13.94 6.58 -0.07
#